data_AF-A0A8T4JAW9-F1
#
_entry.id   AF-A0A8T4JAW9-F1
#
_cell.length_a   1.000
_cell.length_b   1.000
_cell.length_c   1.000
_cell.angle_alpha   90.00
_cell.angle_beta   90.00
_cell.angle_gamma   90.00
#
_symmetry.space_group_name_H-M   'P 1'
#
loop_
_entity.id
_entity.type
_entity.pdbx_description
1 polymer ?
#
loop_
_entity_poly.entity_id
_entity_poly.type
_entity_poly.pdbx_seq_one_letter_code
_entity_poly.pdbx_strand_id
1 'polypeptide(L)' 'DVGAALDRLESLDPGIRAFIAEPGRRTRVAAESRRQAASDGPLARVPVAVKDVFRADGLPTRAGSALPA' A
#
# COMPACT_ATOMS: atom_id res chain seq x y z
N ASP A 1 14.13 -0.24 -0.62
CA ASP A 1 13.65 0.18 -1.95
C ASP A 1 12.20 -0.27 -2.12
N VAL A 2 11.38 0.51 -2.84
CA VAL A 2 9.95 0.24 -3.05
C VAL A 2 9.73 -1.08 -3.79
N GLY A 3 10.57 -1.41 -4.78
CA GLY A 3 10.47 -2.69 -5.50
C GLY A 3 10.70 -3.87 -4.57
N ALA A 4 11.79 -3.84 -3.80
CA ALA A 4 12.09 -4.90 -2.83
C ALA A 4 11.00 -5.08 -1.75
N ALA A 5 10.35 -3.99 -1.33
CA ALA A 5 9.23 -4.08 -0.38
C ALA A 5 7.99 -4.77 -1.01
N LEU A 6 7.70 -4.48 -2.29
CA LEU A 6 6.61 -5.11 -3.03
C LEU A 6 6.89 -6.60 -3.27
N ASP A 7 8.13 -6.96 -3.64
CA ASP A 7 8.52 -8.37 -3.83
C ASP A 7 8.37 -9.17 -2.52
N ARG A 8 8.77 -8.58 -1.39
CA ARG A 8 8.58 -9.19 -0.06
C ARG A 8 7.09 -9.35 0.28
N LEU A 9 6.27 -8.33 0.00
CA LEU A 9 4.83 -8.39 0.23
C LEU A 9 4.22 -9.53 -0.59
N GLU A 10 4.47 -9.56 -1.90
CA GLU A 10 3.93 -10.56 -2.82
C GLU A 10 4.31 -11.99 -2.42
N SER A 11 5.54 -12.19 -1.90
CA SER A 11 6.01 -13.50 -1.44
C SER A 11 5.41 -13.94 -0.10
N LEU A 12 5.17 -13.04 0.85
CA LEU A 12 4.85 -13.40 2.24
C LEU A 12 3.37 -13.23 2.59
N ASP A 13 2.71 -12.25 2.00
CA ASP A 13 1.33 -11.88 2.37
C ASP A 13 0.29 -12.97 2.08
N PRO A 14 0.44 -13.88 1.09
CA PRO A 14 -0.47 -15.01 0.96
C PRO A 14 -0.57 -15.87 2.23
N GLY A 15 0.52 -15.99 3.00
CA GLY A 15 0.54 -16.72 4.27
C GLY A 15 0.17 -15.86 5.48
N ILE A 16 0.62 -14.61 5.51
CA ILE A 16 0.41 -13.70 6.66
C ILE A 16 -0.99 -13.08 6.65
N ARG A 17 -1.52 -12.76 5.46
CA ARG A 17 -2.81 -12.09 5.23
C ARG A 17 -2.90 -10.75 5.97
N ALA A 18 -1.84 -9.94 5.88
CA ALA A 18 -1.76 -8.62 6.51
C ALA A 18 -2.40 -7.51 5.66
N PHE A 19 -2.45 -7.65 4.33
CA PHE A 19 -3.02 -6.64 3.45
C PHE A 19 -4.36 -7.06 2.85
N ILE A 20 -5.24 -6.08 2.62
CA ILE A 20 -6.46 -6.26 1.85
C ILE A 20 -6.08 -6.46 0.37
N ALA A 21 -6.78 -7.34 -0.35
CA ALA A 21 -6.55 -7.52 -1.77
C ALA A 21 -6.76 -6.21 -2.55
N GLU A 22 -5.77 -5.84 -3.36
CA GLU A 22 -5.78 -4.60 -4.13
C GLU A 22 -5.27 -4.89 -5.55
N PRO A 23 -6.17 -5.05 -6.53
CA PRO A 23 -5.78 -5.23 -7.92
C PRO A 23 -4.90 -4.07 -8.41
N GLY A 24 -3.77 -4.39 -9.04
CA GLY A 24 -2.87 -3.37 -9.60
C GLY A 24 -1.98 -2.64 -8.60
N ARG A 25 -1.89 -3.07 -7.33
CA ARG A 25 -1.06 -2.46 -6.28
C ARG A 25 0.35 -2.10 -6.75
N ARG A 26 1.08 -3.07 -7.32
CA ARG A 26 2.47 -2.89 -7.75
C ARG A 26 2.62 -1.72 -8.70
N THR A 27 1.76 -1.65 -9.71
CA THR A 27 1.75 -0.57 -10.70
C THR A 27 1.47 0.78 -10.07
N ARG A 28 0.45 0.86 -9.19
CA ARG A 28 0.09 2.11 -8.49
C ARG A 28 1.22 2.59 -7.59
N VAL A 29 1.74 1.73 -6.71
CA VAL A 29 2.79 2.09 -5.74
C VAL A 29 4.09 2.47 -6.44
N ALA A 30 4.48 1.75 -7.50
CA ALA A 30 5.66 2.12 -8.28
C ALA A 30 5.50 3.46 -9.01
N ALA A 31 4.29 3.78 -9.51
CA ALA A 31 4.01 5.08 -10.11
C ALA A 31 4.11 6.22 -9.07
N GLU A 32 3.55 6.05 -7.88
CA GLU A 32 3.65 7.04 -6.80
C GLU A 32 5.10 7.23 -6.32
N SER A 33 5.87 6.15 -6.19
CA SER A 33 7.29 6.25 -5.85
C SER A 33 8.07 7.07 -6.87
N ARG A 34 7.75 6.95 -8.17
CA ARG A 34 8.38 7.76 -9.22
C ARG A 34 7.94 9.23 -9.16
N ARG A 35 6.66 9.50 -8.86
CA ARG A 35 6.17 10.88 -8.66
C ARG A 35 6.88 11.57 -7.49
N GLN A 36 7.20 10.81 -6.44
CA GLN A 36 7.97 11.32 -5.30
C GLN A 36 9.49 11.36 -5.53
N ALA A 37 9.99 11.06 -6.74
CA ALA A 37 11.43 11.06 -7.00
C ALA A 37 12.09 12.42 -6.75
N ALA A 38 11.34 13.51 -6.99
CA ALA A 38 11.78 14.89 -6.76
C ALA A 38 11.34 15.45 -5.40
N SER A 39 10.85 14.60 -4.49
CA SER A 39 10.45 15.02 -3.14
C SER A 39 11.62 14.88 -2.17
N ASP A 40 11.80 15.89 -1.33
CA ASP A 40 12.89 16.00 -0.36
C ASP A 40 12.39 15.78 1.07
N GLY A 41 11.11 15.42 1.23
CA GLY A 41 10.49 15.22 2.54
C GLY A 41 11.11 14.03 3.29
N PRO A 42 11.01 14.01 4.64
CA PRO A 42 11.66 13.00 5.47
C PRO A 42 11.19 11.55 5.21
N LEU A 43 10.04 11.39 4.54
CA LEU A 43 9.48 10.10 4.15
C LEU A 43 9.41 9.90 2.62
N ALA A 44 10.11 10.74 1.84
CA ALA A 44 10.11 10.62 0.39
C ALA A 44 10.53 9.21 -0.04
N ARG A 45 9.67 8.55 -0.83
CA ARG A 45 9.87 7.17 -1.34
C ARG A 45 9.94 6.08 -0.27
N VAL A 46 9.54 6.37 0.98
CA VAL A 46 9.44 5.34 2.03
C VAL A 46 8.08 4.65 1.91
N PRO A 47 8.02 3.32 1.67
CA PRO A 47 6.77 2.59 1.69
C PRO A 47 6.15 2.62 3.09
N VAL A 48 4.86 2.92 3.17
CA VAL A 48 4.08 2.86 4.41
C VAL A 48 2.83 2.02 4.19
N ALA A 49 2.46 1.23 5.21
CA ALA A 49 1.19 0.54 5.27
C ALA A 49 0.25 1.29 6.21
N VAL A 50 -1.00 1.42 5.82
CA VAL A 50 -2.04 2.13 6.58
C VAL A 50 -3.07 1.11 7.03
N LYS A 51 -3.40 1.08 8.33
CA LYS A 51 -4.47 0.22 8.85
C LYS A 51 -5.80 0.63 8.22
N ASP A 52 -6.60 -0.35 7.82
CA ASP A 52 -7.89 -0.17 7.11
C ASP A 52 -8.99 0.58 7.91
N VAL A 53 -8.73 0.96 9.16
CA VAL A 53 -9.60 1.88 9.92
C VAL A 53 -9.35 3.35 9.55
N PHE A 54 -8.20 3.66 8.96
CA PHE A 54 -7.88 5.00 8.49
C PHE A 54 -8.27 5.17 7.02
N ARG A 55 -8.80 6.35 6.69
CA ARG A 55 -9.12 6.71 5.32
C ARG A 55 -7.84 6.88 4.51
N ALA A 56 -7.74 6.17 3.39
CA ALA A 56 -6.75 6.38 2.36
C ALA A 56 -7.46 6.64 1.03
N ASP A 57 -7.21 7.80 0.42
CA ASP A 57 -7.92 8.19 -0.80
C ASP A 57 -7.64 7.23 -1.96
N GLY A 58 -8.67 6.96 -2.76
CA GLY A 58 -8.61 6.01 -3.87
C GLY A 58 -8.64 4.53 -3.48
N LEU A 59 -8.67 4.19 -2.18
CA LEU A 59 -8.80 2.81 -1.69
C LEU A 59 -10.08 2.64 -0.86
N PRO A 60 -10.70 1.45 -0.79
CA PRO A 60 -11.77 1.19 0.16
C PRO A 60 -11.28 1.28 1.61
N THR A 61 -12.15 1.70 2.52
CA THR A 61 -11.90 1.67 3.96
C THR A 61 -13.01 0.82 4.58
N ARG A 62 -12.69 -0.41 4.99
CA ARG A 62 -13.69 -1.37 5.52
C ARG A 62 -13.67 -1.46 7.04
N ALA A 63 -12.66 -0.89 7.69
CA ALA A 63 -12.41 -1.01 9.13
C ALA A 63 -12.47 -2.46 9.65
N GLY A 64 -12.11 -3.44 8.80
CA GLY A 64 -12.24 -4.87 9.14
C GLY A 64 -13.67 -5.35 9.42
N SER A 65 -14.68 -4.65 8.89
CA SER A 65 -16.10 -4.93 9.12
C SER A 65 -16.80 -5.46 7.86
N ALA A 66 -17.90 -6.20 8.07
CA ALA A 66 -18.81 -6.67 7.02
C ALA A 66 -20.06 -5.78 6.88
N LEU A 67 -20.07 -4.61 7.51
CA LEU A 67 -21.15 -3.64 7.34
C LEU A 67 -21.21 -3.14 5.88
N PRO A 68 -22.40 -2.77 5.39
CA PRO A 68 -22.54 -2.06 4.12
C PRO A 68 -21.70 -0.78 4.10
N ALA A 69 -21.26 -0.41 2.88
CA ALA A 69 -20.57 0.85 2.64
C ALA A 69 -21.52 2.05 2.75
#